data_AF-A0A840I6H7-F1
#
_entry.id   AF-A0A840I6H7-F1
#
_cell.length_a   1.000
_cell.length_b   1.000
_cell.length_c   1.000
_cell.angle_alpha   90.00
_cell.angle_beta   90.00
_cell.angle_gamma   90.00
#
_symmetry.space_group_name_H-M   'P 1'
#
loop_
_entity.id
_entity.type
_entity.pdbx_description
1 polymer ?
#
loop_
_entity_poly.entity_id
_entity_poly.type
_entity_poly.pdbx_seq_one_letter_code
_entity_poly.pdbx_strand_id
1 'polypeptide(L)'
;MTDMAARIAVLLDTDVTKVHPLGVGSSGSGAVLTRVTLADGQDVVAKSAEAEFSGLTLEAWMLETLASHGLPVPAVHHAEDRLLVMDYVPSNGGLDTKAQENAADAVAALHDVTGECFGLDRDTVIGPLPQPNPQAEDWRVFFAEHRLRRFARKARDEGRLSAKTAASIDRVADRVDKLIPAGSVPSLIHGDLWGGNVMVGADGRCRFIDPAIYYADAEVELAYSTLSGTFGDAFFGRYREHRPIAPGFFEERRDLYNLYPLLVHTRLFGGHYAQSVERIAARFA
;
A
#
# COMPACT_ATOMS: atom_id res chain seq x y z
N MET A 1 -31.44 4.63 -3.26
CA MET A 1 -30.92 3.25 -3.14
C MET A 1 -31.03 2.46 -4.46
N THR A 2 -31.32 3.09 -5.60
CA THR A 2 -31.99 2.39 -6.71
C THR A 2 -31.15 2.14 -7.97
N ASP A 3 -30.00 2.80 -8.15
CA ASP A 3 -29.18 2.64 -9.37
C ASP A 3 -28.02 1.65 -9.16
N MET A 4 -27.20 1.85 -8.13
CA MET A 4 -26.02 0.99 -7.87
C MET A 4 -26.39 -0.47 -7.57
N ALA A 5 -27.45 -0.71 -6.80
CA ALA A 5 -27.89 -2.07 -6.47
C ALA A 5 -28.39 -2.84 -7.70
N ALA A 6 -29.21 -2.19 -8.54
CA ALA A 6 -29.70 -2.76 -9.78
C ALA A 6 -28.55 -3.02 -10.77
N ARG A 7 -27.60 -2.07 -10.85
CA ARG A 7 -26.40 -2.22 -11.68
C ARG A 7 -25.54 -3.41 -11.23
N ILE A 8 -25.27 -3.54 -9.93
CA ILE A 8 -24.51 -4.69 -9.40
C ILE A 8 -25.25 -6.00 -9.65
N ALA A 9 -26.58 -6.01 -9.49
CA ALA A 9 -27.37 -7.21 -9.76
C ALA A 9 -27.23 -7.70 -11.21
N VAL A 10 -27.25 -6.77 -12.17
CA VAL A 10 -27.02 -7.06 -13.60
C VAL A 10 -25.59 -7.51 -13.86
N LEU A 11 -24.60 -6.83 -13.27
CA LEU A 11 -23.17 -7.13 -13.49
C LEU A 11 -22.78 -8.51 -12.96
N LEU A 12 -23.36 -8.91 -11.83
CA LEU A 12 -23.05 -10.18 -11.16
C LEU A 12 -24.06 -11.29 -11.48
N ASP A 13 -25.05 -11.03 -12.33
CA ASP A 13 -26.14 -11.96 -12.68
C ASP A 13 -26.81 -12.60 -11.45
N THR A 14 -27.09 -11.79 -10.43
CA THR A 14 -27.70 -12.24 -9.16
C THR A 14 -28.46 -11.09 -8.48
N ASP A 15 -29.53 -11.41 -7.75
CA ASP A 15 -30.33 -10.40 -7.07
C ASP A 15 -29.58 -9.78 -5.88
N VAL A 16 -29.82 -8.48 -5.63
CA VAL A 16 -29.31 -7.78 -4.45
C VAL A 16 -30.38 -7.74 -3.36
N THR A 17 -30.06 -8.26 -2.17
CA THR A 17 -30.99 -8.33 -1.05
C THR A 17 -30.81 -7.18 -0.06
N LYS A 18 -29.59 -6.68 0.13
CA LYS A 18 -29.28 -5.57 1.04
C LYS A 18 -28.18 -4.67 0.50
N VAL A 19 -28.25 -3.40 0.86
CA VAL A 19 -27.24 -2.38 0.55
C VAL A 19 -26.95 -1.60 1.82
N HIS A 20 -25.67 -1.50 2.18
CA HIS A 20 -25.22 -0.81 3.39
C HIS A 20 -24.03 0.11 3.06
N PRO A 21 -24.20 1.44 3.15
CA PRO A 21 -23.09 2.38 2.97
C PRO A 21 -22.01 2.14 4.02
N LEU A 22 -20.75 2.06 3.59
CA LEU A 22 -19.58 1.95 4.48
C LEU A 22 -18.86 3.28 4.68
N GLY A 23 -19.13 4.28 3.81
CA GLY A 23 -18.53 5.62 3.88
C GLY A 23 -17.67 5.93 2.65
N VAL A 24 -16.65 6.77 2.83
CA VAL A 24 -15.67 7.09 1.77
C VAL A 24 -14.38 6.33 2.07
N GLY A 25 -13.77 5.74 1.04
CA GLY A 25 -12.53 4.98 1.18
C GLY A 25 -11.36 5.84 1.68
N SER A 26 -10.53 5.26 2.53
CA SER A 26 -9.31 5.89 3.07
C SER A 26 -8.19 6.04 2.04
N SER A 27 -8.29 5.37 0.90
CA SER A 27 -7.38 5.46 -0.25
C SER A 27 -7.41 6.83 -0.93
N GLY A 28 -8.14 7.83 -0.43
CA GLY A 28 -8.11 9.21 -0.92
C GLY A 28 -8.62 9.41 -2.35
N SER A 29 -9.09 8.35 -3.01
CA SER A 29 -9.70 8.35 -4.35
C SER A 29 -11.09 9.00 -4.41
N GLY A 30 -11.62 9.43 -3.26
CA GLY A 30 -13.00 9.93 -3.14
C GLY A 30 -14.06 8.86 -3.37
N ALA A 31 -13.67 7.58 -3.51
CA ALA A 31 -14.61 6.50 -3.78
C ALA A 31 -15.53 6.25 -2.59
N VAL A 32 -16.84 6.20 -2.87
CA VAL A 32 -17.85 5.77 -1.92
C VAL A 32 -17.83 4.25 -1.85
N LEU A 33 -17.73 3.72 -0.64
CA LEU A 33 -17.74 2.30 -0.35
C LEU A 33 -19.15 1.88 0.05
N THR A 34 -19.66 0.83 -0.59
CA THR A 34 -20.97 0.25 -0.30
C THR A 34 -20.84 -1.27 -0.16
N ARG A 35 -21.25 -1.82 0.98
CA ARG A 35 -21.44 -3.27 1.12
C ARG A 35 -22.77 -3.67 0.49
N VAL A 36 -22.77 -4.72 -0.28
CA VAL A 36 -23.94 -5.26 -0.96
C VAL A 36 -24.05 -6.75 -0.64
N THR A 37 -25.20 -7.17 -0.12
CA THR A 37 -25.51 -8.58 0.12
C THR A 37 -26.29 -9.12 -1.07
N LEU A 38 -25.77 -10.16 -1.70
CA LEU A 38 -26.36 -10.84 -2.84
C LEU A 38 -27.42 -11.87 -2.38
N ALA A 39 -28.18 -12.43 -3.31
CA ALA A 39 -29.29 -13.35 -3.01
C ALA A 39 -28.82 -14.73 -2.50
N ASP A 40 -27.61 -15.14 -2.85
CA ASP A 40 -26.95 -16.33 -2.31
C ASP A 40 -26.38 -16.12 -0.90
N GLY A 41 -26.45 -14.90 -0.37
CA GLY A 41 -25.94 -14.50 0.95
C GLY A 41 -24.47 -14.06 0.96
N GLN A 42 -23.77 -14.05 -0.20
CA GLN A 42 -22.43 -13.48 -0.30
C GLN A 42 -22.50 -11.95 -0.12
N ASP A 43 -21.49 -11.40 0.55
CA ASP A 43 -21.28 -9.97 0.62
C ASP A 43 -20.16 -9.53 -0.31
N VAL A 44 -20.39 -8.45 -1.05
CA VAL A 44 -19.40 -7.77 -1.88
C VAL A 44 -19.26 -6.31 -1.45
N VAL A 45 -18.13 -5.70 -1.79
CA VAL A 45 -17.93 -4.24 -1.68
C VAL A 45 -17.92 -3.66 -3.08
N ALA A 46 -18.75 -2.65 -3.29
CA ALA A 46 -18.68 -1.76 -4.43
C ALA A 46 -17.96 -0.47 -4.04
N LYS A 47 -16.83 -0.20 -4.69
CA LYS A 47 -16.17 1.10 -4.70
C LYS A 47 -16.67 1.88 -5.91
N SER A 48 -17.31 3.01 -5.69
CA SER A 48 -17.82 3.86 -6.76
C SER A 48 -17.26 5.27 -6.69
N ALA A 49 -16.71 5.76 -7.79
CA ALA A 49 -16.05 7.06 -7.88
C ALA A 49 -16.93 8.11 -8.59
N GLU A 50 -16.90 9.37 -8.14
CA GLU A 50 -17.56 10.49 -8.84
C GLU A 50 -16.87 10.83 -10.17
N ALA A 51 -17.46 11.74 -10.97
CA ALA A 51 -17.07 11.97 -12.37
C ALA A 51 -15.65 12.50 -12.57
N GLU A 52 -15.14 13.16 -11.56
CA GLU A 52 -13.79 13.70 -11.50
C GLU A 52 -12.73 12.69 -11.04
N PHE A 53 -13.13 11.49 -10.61
CA PHE A 53 -12.25 10.43 -10.13
C PHE A 53 -12.30 9.21 -11.06
N SER A 54 -11.15 8.58 -11.29
CA SER A 54 -10.93 7.44 -12.20
C SER A 54 -9.79 6.55 -11.68
N GLY A 55 -9.58 5.39 -12.29
CA GLY A 55 -8.46 4.50 -11.99
C GLY A 55 -8.80 3.26 -11.17
N LEU A 56 -10.08 2.91 -10.97
CA LEU A 56 -10.44 1.70 -10.22
C LEU A 56 -10.09 0.39 -10.97
N THR A 57 -9.94 0.43 -12.29
CA THR A 57 -9.37 -0.70 -13.06
C THR A 57 -7.91 -0.97 -12.73
N LEU A 58 -7.15 0.07 -12.38
CA LEU A 58 -5.76 -0.08 -11.94
C LEU A 58 -5.69 -0.77 -10.58
N GLU A 59 -6.59 -0.40 -9.65
CA GLU A 59 -6.68 -1.08 -8.35
C GLU A 59 -7.06 -2.56 -8.50
N ALA A 60 -8.07 -2.85 -9.34
CA ALA A 60 -8.43 -4.23 -9.68
C ALA A 60 -7.24 -5.03 -10.22
N TRP A 61 -6.51 -4.47 -11.18
CA TRP A 61 -5.33 -5.10 -11.74
C TRP A 61 -4.24 -5.37 -10.69
N MET A 62 -4.03 -4.45 -9.74
CA MET A 62 -3.08 -4.66 -8.64
C MET A 62 -3.53 -5.79 -7.70
N LEU A 63 -4.82 -5.85 -7.36
CA LEU A 63 -5.40 -6.94 -6.55
C LEU A 63 -5.25 -8.28 -7.27
N GLU A 64 -5.62 -8.38 -8.54
CA GLU A 64 -5.49 -9.59 -9.34
C GLU A 64 -4.03 -10.05 -9.46
N THR A 65 -3.10 -9.10 -9.62
CA THR A 65 -1.65 -9.40 -9.65
C THR A 65 -1.20 -10.03 -8.34
N LEU A 66 -1.57 -9.45 -7.19
CA LEU A 66 -1.23 -10.00 -5.87
C LEU A 66 -1.88 -11.36 -5.63
N ALA A 67 -3.15 -11.53 -6.02
CA ALA A 67 -3.86 -12.79 -5.92
C ALA A 67 -3.19 -13.90 -6.73
N SER A 68 -2.70 -13.59 -7.94
CA SER A 68 -1.98 -14.56 -8.79
C SER A 68 -0.67 -15.05 -8.17
N HIS A 69 -0.13 -14.29 -7.22
CA HIS A 69 1.07 -14.59 -6.45
C HIS A 69 0.77 -15.11 -5.03
N GLY A 70 -0.50 -15.36 -4.71
CA GLY A 70 -0.91 -16.04 -3.48
C GLY A 70 -1.06 -15.13 -2.26
N LEU A 71 -0.95 -13.79 -2.41
CA LEU A 71 -1.31 -12.90 -1.31
C LEU A 71 -2.83 -12.95 -1.11
N PRO A 72 -3.33 -13.13 0.13
CA PRO A 72 -4.77 -13.18 0.39
C PRO A 72 -5.38 -11.79 0.28
N VAL A 73 -5.91 -11.47 -0.90
CA VAL A 73 -6.61 -10.22 -1.23
C VAL A 73 -8.07 -10.53 -1.62
N PRO A 74 -9.01 -9.56 -1.57
CA PRO A 74 -10.37 -9.79 -2.05
C PRO A 74 -10.38 -10.15 -3.55
N ALA A 75 -11.19 -11.15 -3.93
CA ALA A 75 -11.39 -11.45 -5.34
C ALA A 75 -12.14 -10.30 -6.02
N VAL A 76 -11.67 -9.92 -7.21
CA VAL A 76 -12.33 -8.93 -8.06
C VAL A 76 -13.43 -9.64 -8.85
N HIS A 77 -14.67 -9.16 -8.72
CA HIS A 77 -15.83 -9.67 -9.47
C HIS A 77 -16.11 -8.84 -10.72
N HIS A 78 -15.88 -7.53 -10.64
CA HIS A 78 -16.08 -6.61 -11.76
C HIS A 78 -15.23 -5.37 -11.61
N ALA A 79 -14.67 -4.87 -12.71
CA ALA A 79 -13.86 -3.66 -12.72
C ALA A 79 -14.17 -2.79 -13.95
N GLU A 80 -14.52 -1.56 -13.68
CA GLU A 80 -14.58 -0.45 -14.61
C GLU A 80 -13.84 0.74 -14.00
N ASP A 81 -13.56 1.76 -14.81
CA ASP A 81 -12.72 2.89 -14.39
C ASP A 81 -13.25 3.61 -13.13
N ARG A 82 -14.57 3.52 -12.90
CA ARG A 82 -15.29 4.23 -11.82
C ARG A 82 -16.17 3.32 -10.96
N LEU A 83 -16.10 2.01 -11.17
CA LEU A 83 -16.76 1.01 -10.34
C LEU A 83 -15.87 -0.22 -10.18
N LEU A 84 -15.57 -0.59 -8.94
CA LEU A 84 -14.90 -1.85 -8.62
C LEU A 84 -15.76 -2.64 -7.64
N VAL A 85 -16.12 -3.86 -8.02
CA VAL A 85 -16.86 -4.80 -7.18
C VAL A 85 -15.93 -5.96 -6.83
N MET A 86 -15.73 -6.18 -5.54
CA MET A 86 -14.81 -7.19 -5.00
C MET A 86 -15.43 -7.87 -3.78
N ASP A 87 -14.83 -8.97 -3.31
CA ASP A 87 -15.24 -9.60 -2.06
C ASP A 87 -15.29 -8.60 -0.89
N TYR A 88 -16.35 -8.69 -0.08
CA TYR A 88 -16.33 -8.06 1.23
C TYR A 88 -15.44 -8.86 2.16
N VAL A 89 -14.41 -8.20 2.69
CA VAL A 89 -13.49 -8.79 3.66
C VAL A 89 -13.93 -8.39 5.07
N PRO A 90 -14.44 -9.32 5.90
CA PRO A 90 -14.78 -9.00 7.29
C PRO A 90 -13.52 -8.72 8.10
N SER A 91 -13.52 -7.61 8.85
CA SER A 91 -12.48 -7.28 9.82
C SER A 91 -13.07 -7.30 11.23
N ASN A 92 -13.37 -8.51 11.71
CA ASN A 92 -14.00 -8.77 13.00
C ASN A 92 -13.12 -9.57 13.97
N GLY A 93 -11.88 -9.86 13.58
CA GLY A 93 -10.83 -10.41 14.43
C GLY A 93 -9.91 -9.31 14.98
N GLY A 94 -9.04 -9.70 15.91
CA GLY A 94 -7.95 -8.85 16.41
C GLY A 94 -6.62 -9.27 15.80
N LEU A 95 -5.70 -8.31 15.61
CA LEU A 95 -4.35 -8.57 15.13
C LEU A 95 -3.45 -9.13 16.26
N ASP A 96 -3.85 -10.28 16.80
CA ASP A 96 -3.12 -11.01 17.84
C ASP A 96 -1.83 -11.65 17.30
N THR A 97 -1.09 -12.36 18.17
CA THR A 97 0.16 -13.04 17.81
C THR A 97 0.00 -13.94 16.59
N LYS A 98 -1.07 -14.74 16.51
CA LYS A 98 -1.25 -15.72 15.44
C LYS A 98 -1.63 -15.04 14.12
N ALA A 99 -2.44 -14.00 14.18
CA ALA A 99 -2.76 -13.18 13.01
C ALA A 99 -1.52 -12.47 12.47
N GLN A 100 -0.64 -11.96 13.34
CA GLN A 100 0.64 -11.38 12.96
C GLN A 100 1.60 -12.39 12.33
N GLU A 101 1.71 -13.60 12.89
CA GLU A 101 2.49 -14.69 12.30
C GLU A 101 1.94 -15.09 10.92
N ASN A 102 0.61 -15.17 10.77
CA ASN A 102 -0.01 -15.44 9.48
C ASN A 102 0.24 -14.33 8.45
N ALA A 103 0.21 -13.06 8.87
CA ALA A 103 0.58 -11.95 8.00
C ALA A 103 2.05 -12.04 7.58
N ALA A 104 2.95 -12.40 8.49
CA ALA A 104 4.37 -12.56 8.21
C ALA A 104 4.62 -13.68 7.18
N ASP A 105 3.92 -14.81 7.29
CA ASP A 105 3.98 -15.90 6.31
C ASP A 105 3.57 -15.42 4.91
N ALA A 106 2.46 -14.70 4.82
CA ALA A 106 1.93 -14.21 3.54
C ALA A 106 2.83 -13.13 2.90
N VAL A 107 3.32 -12.19 3.70
CA VAL A 107 4.19 -11.10 3.22
C VAL A 107 5.58 -11.62 2.84
N ALA A 108 6.15 -12.55 3.61
CA ALA A 108 7.42 -13.18 3.24
C ALA A 108 7.32 -13.95 1.92
N ALA A 109 6.25 -14.72 1.73
CA ALA A 109 5.99 -15.44 0.49
C ALA A 109 5.80 -14.49 -0.71
N LEU A 110 5.11 -13.36 -0.51
CA LEU A 110 4.99 -12.34 -1.56
C LEU A 110 6.35 -11.75 -1.93
N HIS A 111 7.17 -11.42 -0.94
CA HIS A 111 8.49 -10.86 -1.19
C HIS A 111 9.41 -11.84 -1.95
N ASP A 112 9.18 -13.16 -1.86
CA ASP A 112 9.93 -14.18 -2.62
C ASP A 112 9.58 -14.18 -4.12
N VAL A 113 8.52 -13.49 -4.52
CA VAL A 113 8.24 -13.18 -5.93
C VAL A 113 9.19 -12.07 -6.37
N THR A 114 10.20 -12.45 -7.14
CA THR A 114 11.28 -11.57 -7.59
C THR A 114 11.12 -11.14 -9.04
N GLY A 115 11.63 -9.95 -9.37
CA GLY A 115 11.66 -9.40 -10.71
C GLY A 115 13.07 -9.09 -11.19
N GLU A 116 13.22 -8.82 -12.49
CA GLU A 116 14.52 -8.45 -13.09
C GLU A 116 14.95 -7.02 -12.74
N CYS A 117 13.99 -6.13 -12.45
CA CYS A 117 14.20 -4.72 -12.17
C CYS A 117 13.31 -4.25 -11.01
N PHE A 118 13.73 -3.19 -10.33
CA PHE A 118 12.87 -2.40 -9.45
C PHE A 118 11.88 -1.58 -10.27
N GLY A 119 10.79 -1.16 -9.64
CA GLY A 119 9.68 -0.50 -10.35
C GLY A 119 8.70 -1.52 -10.90
N LEU A 120 8.11 -1.23 -12.06
CA LEU A 120 7.05 -2.05 -12.66
C LEU A 120 6.91 -1.73 -14.15
N ASP A 121 6.16 -2.54 -14.90
CA ASP A 121 5.87 -2.29 -16.32
C ASP A 121 4.96 -1.07 -16.53
N ARG A 122 4.28 -0.61 -15.47
CA ARG A 122 3.36 0.53 -15.48
C ARG A 122 3.36 1.31 -14.17
N ASP A 123 3.00 2.57 -14.27
CA ASP A 123 2.76 3.43 -13.11
C ASP A 123 1.54 2.92 -12.32
N THR A 124 1.66 2.96 -10.99
CA THR A 124 0.56 2.65 -10.08
C THR A 124 0.10 3.91 -9.34
N VAL A 125 -0.73 3.76 -8.32
CA VAL A 125 -1.14 4.83 -7.41
C VAL A 125 -0.88 4.41 -5.97
N ILE A 126 -0.64 5.40 -5.10
CA ILE A 126 -0.66 5.21 -3.65
C ILE A 126 -1.70 6.18 -3.08
N GLY A 127 -2.81 5.61 -2.62
CA GLY A 127 -4.05 6.36 -2.50
C GLY A 127 -4.43 7.06 -3.82
N PRO A 128 -4.71 8.39 -3.84
CA PRO A 128 -5.01 9.12 -5.06
C PRO A 128 -3.76 9.64 -5.79
N LEU A 129 -2.57 9.39 -5.26
CA LEU A 129 -1.34 10.00 -5.77
C LEU A 129 -0.74 9.13 -6.86
N PRO A 130 -0.41 9.69 -8.05
CA PRO A 130 0.34 8.97 -9.06
C PRO A 130 1.69 8.50 -8.50
N GLN A 131 1.96 7.20 -8.64
CA GLN A 131 3.17 6.53 -8.21
C GLN A 131 3.90 5.95 -9.42
N PRO A 132 4.82 6.71 -10.05
CA PRO A 132 5.55 6.18 -11.17
C PRO A 132 6.50 5.07 -10.79
N ASN A 133 6.60 4.10 -11.68
CA ASN A 133 7.39 2.90 -11.48
C ASN A 133 8.33 2.60 -12.66
N PRO A 134 9.10 3.58 -13.19
CA PRO A 134 10.05 3.27 -14.25
C PRO A 134 11.02 2.18 -13.77
N GLN A 135 11.36 1.26 -14.67
CA GLN A 135 12.25 0.17 -14.33
C GLN A 135 13.67 0.66 -14.05
N ALA A 136 14.29 0.11 -13.01
CA ALA A 136 15.66 0.43 -12.62
C ALA A 136 16.41 -0.81 -12.13
N GLU A 137 17.71 -0.88 -12.42
CA GLU A 137 18.57 -1.99 -11.99
C GLU A 137 19.02 -1.87 -10.52
N ASP A 138 19.11 -0.65 -10.00
CA ASP A 138 19.56 -0.37 -8.63
C ASP A 138 18.44 0.26 -7.80
N TRP A 139 18.08 -0.41 -6.70
CA TRP A 139 17.08 0.05 -5.75
C TRP A 139 17.37 1.46 -5.24
N ARG A 140 18.65 1.76 -4.99
CA ARG A 140 19.07 3.03 -4.38
C ARG A 140 18.77 4.19 -5.32
N VAL A 141 18.99 3.99 -6.63
CA VAL A 141 18.62 4.96 -7.67
C VAL A 141 17.10 5.11 -7.73
N PHE A 142 16.37 4.00 -7.78
CA PHE A 142 14.91 4.02 -7.84
C PHE A 142 14.29 4.75 -6.64
N PHE A 143 14.71 4.41 -5.43
CA PHE A 143 14.21 4.98 -4.18
C PHE A 143 14.54 6.47 -4.08
N ALA A 144 15.78 6.86 -4.38
CA ALA A 144 16.18 8.27 -4.36
C ALA A 144 15.35 9.12 -5.34
N GLU A 145 15.22 8.69 -6.60
CA GLU A 145 14.55 9.51 -7.62
C GLU A 145 13.03 9.47 -7.53
N HIS A 146 12.46 8.28 -7.45
CA HIS A 146 11.03 8.06 -7.67
C HIS A 146 10.22 8.02 -6.37
N ARG A 147 10.86 7.75 -5.22
CA ARG A 147 10.20 7.76 -3.92
C ARG A 147 10.53 9.01 -3.11
N LEU A 148 11.81 9.34 -2.95
CA LEU A 148 12.23 10.52 -2.17
C LEU A 148 12.06 11.83 -2.94
N ARG A 149 12.92 12.08 -3.94
CA ARG A 149 12.99 13.39 -4.62
C ARG A 149 11.67 13.74 -5.29
N ARG A 150 11.03 12.79 -5.98
CA ARG A 150 9.74 13.03 -6.65
C ARG A 150 8.65 13.47 -5.66
N PHE A 151 8.43 12.73 -4.57
CA PHE A 151 7.36 13.07 -3.63
C PHE A 151 7.69 14.33 -2.82
N ALA A 152 8.95 14.58 -2.47
CA ALA A 152 9.36 15.82 -1.82
C ALA A 152 9.14 17.05 -2.72
N ARG A 153 9.51 16.95 -4.01
CA ARG A 153 9.23 18.01 -4.99
C ARG A 153 7.73 18.28 -5.12
N LYS A 154 6.92 17.24 -5.27
CA LYS A 154 5.45 17.39 -5.37
C LYS A 154 4.85 17.97 -4.10
N ALA A 155 5.25 17.50 -2.92
CA ALA A 155 4.79 18.05 -1.64
C ALA A 155 5.16 19.54 -1.49
N ARG A 156 6.35 19.94 -1.95
CA ARG A 156 6.77 21.35 -1.97
C ARG A 156 5.94 22.19 -2.93
N ASP A 157 5.75 21.71 -4.16
CA ASP A 157 4.99 22.42 -5.20
C ASP A 157 3.51 22.59 -4.80
N GLU A 158 2.98 21.64 -4.02
CA GLU A 158 1.65 21.69 -3.40
C GLU A 158 1.59 22.57 -2.13
N GLY A 159 2.71 23.18 -1.71
CA GLY A 159 2.80 24.01 -0.50
C GLY A 159 2.74 23.23 0.82
N ARG A 160 2.87 21.91 0.78
CA ARG A 160 2.78 21.00 1.95
C ARG A 160 4.13 20.65 2.57
N LEU A 161 5.23 20.97 1.90
CA LEU A 161 6.59 20.78 2.38
C LEU A 161 7.42 22.05 2.18
N SER A 162 8.21 22.44 3.17
CA SER A 162 9.08 23.62 3.04
C SER A 162 10.20 23.38 2.02
N ALA A 163 10.67 24.45 1.36
CA ALA A 163 11.81 24.36 0.45
C ALA A 163 13.09 23.85 1.16
N LYS A 164 13.28 24.24 2.43
CA LYS A 164 14.38 23.76 3.28
C LYS A 164 14.31 22.25 3.48
N THR A 165 13.13 21.72 3.84
CA THR A 165 12.93 20.29 4.05
C THR A 165 13.08 19.51 2.75
N ALA A 166 12.55 20.02 1.64
CA ALA A 166 12.74 19.39 0.33
C ALA A 166 14.23 19.29 -0.05
N ALA A 167 15.02 20.36 0.18
CA ALA A 167 16.46 20.33 -0.04
C ALA A 167 17.20 19.35 0.90
N SER A 168 16.71 19.14 2.13
CA SER A 168 17.23 18.09 3.01
C SER A 168 16.96 16.70 2.45
N ILE A 169 15.78 16.46 1.85
CA ILE A 169 15.49 15.20 1.18
C ILE A 169 16.39 14.98 -0.03
N ASP A 170 16.68 16.02 -0.82
CA ASP A 170 17.64 15.89 -1.92
C ASP A 170 19.03 15.47 -1.42
N ARG A 171 19.51 16.04 -0.30
CA ARG A 171 20.79 15.62 0.33
C ARG A 171 20.76 14.18 0.86
N VAL A 172 19.65 13.74 1.43
CA VAL A 172 19.47 12.33 1.81
C VAL A 172 19.52 11.44 0.57
N ALA A 173 18.82 11.83 -0.49
CA ALA A 173 18.77 11.13 -1.76
C ALA A 173 20.14 11.09 -2.47
N ASP A 174 21.02 12.07 -2.26
CA ASP A 174 22.41 12.08 -2.75
C ASP A 174 23.32 11.09 -1.99
N ARG A 175 22.88 10.61 -0.83
CA ARG A 175 23.66 9.76 0.09
C ARG A 175 23.12 8.35 0.25
N VAL A 176 22.05 7.98 -0.46
CA VAL A 176 21.44 6.64 -0.34
C VAL A 176 22.41 5.51 -0.64
N ASP A 177 23.42 5.75 -1.48
CA ASP A 177 24.49 4.81 -1.81
C ASP A 177 25.32 4.39 -0.58
N LYS A 178 25.43 5.29 0.41
CA LYS A 178 26.13 5.08 1.69
C LYS A 178 25.20 4.62 2.81
N LEU A 179 23.90 4.90 2.69
CA LEU A 179 22.90 4.62 3.73
C LEU A 179 22.20 3.26 3.52
N ILE A 180 22.13 2.80 2.27
CA ILE A 180 21.48 1.55 1.89
C ILE A 180 22.54 0.66 1.24
N PRO A 181 22.76 -0.57 1.75
CA PRO A 181 23.65 -1.55 1.12
C PRO A 181 23.27 -1.82 -0.34
N ALA A 182 24.27 -2.10 -1.17
CA ALA A 182 24.01 -2.56 -2.53
C ALA A 182 23.47 -4.01 -2.55
N GLY A 183 22.88 -4.41 -3.68
CA GLY A 183 22.51 -5.80 -3.91
C GLY A 183 21.15 -6.22 -3.35
N SER A 184 20.25 -5.26 -3.07
CA SER A 184 18.84 -5.57 -2.83
C SER A 184 18.26 -6.37 -4.01
N VAL A 185 17.34 -7.27 -3.72
CA VAL A 185 16.64 -8.06 -4.73
C VAL A 185 15.27 -7.42 -4.99
N PRO A 186 14.88 -7.14 -6.25
CA PRO A 186 13.55 -6.62 -6.56
C PRO A 186 12.48 -7.63 -6.14
N SER A 187 11.81 -7.34 -5.04
CA SER A 187 10.76 -8.17 -4.44
C SER A 187 9.41 -7.50 -4.70
N LEU A 188 8.40 -8.24 -5.16
CA LEU A 188 7.04 -7.72 -5.26
C LEU A 188 6.56 -7.38 -3.85
N ILE A 189 5.98 -6.20 -3.65
CA ILE A 189 5.43 -5.76 -2.36
C ILE A 189 3.95 -5.37 -2.51
N HIS A 190 3.22 -5.36 -1.39
CA HIS A 190 1.86 -4.79 -1.34
C HIS A 190 1.90 -3.27 -1.58
N GLY A 191 2.90 -2.58 -1.03
CA GLY A 191 3.21 -1.17 -1.30
C GLY A 191 2.53 -0.15 -0.39
N ASP A 192 1.41 -0.52 0.25
CA ASP A 192 0.69 0.31 1.24
C ASP A 192 0.32 -0.49 2.50
N LEU A 193 1.31 -1.14 3.12
CA LEU A 193 1.08 -2.11 4.20
C LEU A 193 1.04 -1.45 5.59
N TRP A 194 -0.12 -0.91 5.96
CA TRP A 194 -0.42 -0.39 7.31
C TRP A 194 -1.74 -0.97 7.85
N GLY A 195 -2.02 -0.77 9.14
CA GLY A 195 -3.15 -1.41 9.82
C GLY A 195 -4.53 -1.15 9.21
N GLY A 196 -4.72 -0.04 8.51
CA GLY A 196 -5.94 0.23 7.76
C GLY A 196 -6.16 -0.67 6.54
N ASN A 197 -5.10 -1.33 6.06
CA ASN A 197 -5.11 -2.21 4.88
C ASN A 197 -4.91 -3.69 5.23
N VAL A 198 -4.88 -4.04 6.53
CA VAL A 198 -4.77 -5.41 7.03
C VAL A 198 -6.08 -5.79 7.73
N MET A 199 -6.87 -6.63 7.06
CA MET A 199 -8.17 -7.07 7.54
C MET A 199 -8.04 -8.43 8.23
N VAL A 200 -8.41 -8.53 9.50
CA VAL A 200 -8.34 -9.78 10.25
C VAL A 200 -9.73 -10.41 10.35
N GLY A 201 -9.90 -11.57 9.74
CA GLY A 201 -11.14 -12.34 9.84
C GLY A 201 -11.28 -13.04 11.19
N ALA A 202 -12.50 -13.47 11.52
CA ALA A 202 -12.77 -14.30 12.71
C ALA A 202 -12.04 -15.66 12.70
N ASP A 203 -11.55 -16.09 11.53
CA ASP A 203 -10.67 -17.25 11.38
C ASP A 203 -9.20 -16.97 11.78
N GLY A 204 -8.91 -15.74 12.22
CA GLY A 204 -7.58 -15.28 12.62
C GLY A 204 -6.63 -15.08 11.44
N ARG A 205 -7.13 -15.08 10.19
CA ARG A 205 -6.30 -14.89 8.99
C ARG A 205 -6.36 -13.46 8.49
N CYS A 206 -5.19 -12.95 8.11
CA CYS A 206 -5.06 -11.63 7.51
C CYS A 206 -5.41 -11.68 6.01
N ARG A 207 -6.16 -10.69 5.56
CA ARG A 207 -6.31 -10.32 4.15
C ARG A 207 -5.82 -8.90 3.95
N PHE A 208 -5.36 -8.59 2.74
CA PHE A 208 -4.75 -7.31 2.40
C PHE A 208 -5.62 -6.59 1.36
N ILE A 209 -5.77 -5.28 1.52
CA ILE A 209 -6.60 -4.44 0.64
C ILE A 209 -5.85 -3.17 0.24
N ASP A 210 -6.36 -2.46 -0.77
CA ASP A 210 -5.86 -1.16 -1.23
C ASP A 210 -4.34 -1.17 -1.55
N PRO A 211 -3.89 -2.05 -2.47
CA PRO A 211 -2.47 -2.18 -2.77
C PRO A 211 -1.93 -1.00 -3.59
N ALA A 212 -0.61 -0.81 -3.51
CA ALA A 212 0.17 0.17 -4.28
C ALA A 212 1.45 -0.49 -4.84
N ILE A 213 1.27 -1.59 -5.57
CA ILE A 213 2.35 -2.55 -5.88
C ILE A 213 3.46 -1.98 -6.76
N TYR A 214 4.65 -2.54 -6.58
CA TYR A 214 5.83 -2.46 -7.45
C TYR A 214 6.89 -3.45 -6.94
N TYR A 215 7.95 -3.67 -7.71
CA TYR A 215 9.14 -4.39 -7.25
C TYR A 215 10.07 -3.44 -6.49
N ALA A 216 10.39 -3.78 -5.24
CA ALA A 216 11.11 -2.95 -4.30
C ALA A 216 12.18 -3.73 -3.52
N ASP A 217 13.01 -3.03 -2.76
CA ASP A 217 13.61 -3.67 -1.59
C ASP A 217 12.51 -3.95 -0.57
N ALA A 218 12.35 -5.21 -0.20
CA ALA A 218 11.35 -5.69 0.77
C ALA A 218 11.36 -4.90 2.10
N GLU A 219 12.52 -4.39 2.52
CA GLU A 219 12.62 -3.61 3.77
C GLU A 219 11.79 -2.31 3.73
N VAL A 220 11.43 -1.77 2.56
CA VAL A 220 10.57 -0.58 2.47
C VAL A 220 9.15 -0.86 2.98
N GLU A 221 8.61 -2.05 2.68
CA GLU A 221 7.28 -2.49 3.13
C GLU A 221 7.31 -2.82 4.63
N LEU A 222 8.37 -3.50 5.09
CA LEU A 222 8.60 -3.75 6.51
C LEU A 222 8.66 -2.44 7.29
N ALA A 223 9.38 -1.44 6.78
CA ALA A 223 9.46 -0.13 7.41
C ALA A 223 8.08 0.53 7.51
N TYR A 224 7.30 0.53 6.43
CA TYR A 224 5.98 1.16 6.43
C TYR A 224 5.07 0.54 7.51
N SER A 225 5.08 -0.78 7.65
CA SER A 225 4.27 -1.43 8.69
C SER A 225 4.62 -1.00 10.13
N THR A 226 5.87 -0.60 10.38
CA THR A 226 6.29 -0.04 11.68
C THR A 226 5.81 1.40 11.91
N LEU A 227 5.66 2.20 10.86
CA LEU A 227 5.31 3.62 10.97
C LEU A 227 3.95 3.79 11.64
N SER A 228 3.01 2.92 11.28
CA SER A 228 1.65 2.89 11.82
C SER A 228 1.49 1.96 13.03
N GLY A 229 2.60 1.35 13.51
CA GLY A 229 2.57 0.36 14.58
C GLY A 229 1.71 -0.86 14.25
N THR A 230 1.66 -1.26 12.98
CA THR A 230 0.77 -2.32 12.48
C THR A 230 1.20 -3.68 12.99
N PHE A 231 2.50 -3.95 12.90
CA PHE A 231 3.07 -5.24 13.27
C PHE A 231 4.11 -5.07 14.37
N GLY A 232 4.16 -6.04 15.29
CA GLY A 232 5.09 -6.10 16.41
C GLY A 232 6.03 -7.30 16.33
N ASP A 233 6.58 -7.69 17.49
CA ASP A 233 7.62 -8.71 17.59
C ASP A 233 7.20 -10.08 17.02
N ALA A 234 5.91 -10.44 17.11
CA ALA A 234 5.39 -11.69 16.56
C ALA A 234 5.57 -11.75 15.03
N PHE A 235 5.17 -10.69 14.33
CA PHE A 235 5.36 -10.59 12.87
C PHE A 235 6.84 -10.60 12.50
N PHE A 236 7.66 -9.73 13.11
CA PHE A 236 9.08 -9.64 12.75
C PHE A 236 9.89 -10.88 13.16
N GLY A 237 9.50 -11.56 14.24
CA GLY A 237 10.05 -12.85 14.63
C GLY A 237 9.79 -13.88 13.54
N ARG A 238 8.52 -14.04 13.16
CA ARG A 238 8.10 -15.01 12.15
C ARG A 238 8.64 -14.70 10.76
N TYR A 239 8.63 -13.44 10.35
CA TYR A 239 9.16 -13.03 9.05
C TYR A 239 10.64 -13.38 8.90
N ARG A 240 11.45 -13.23 9.98
CA ARG A 240 12.88 -13.59 9.98
C ARG A 240 13.14 -15.08 9.79
N GLU A 241 12.20 -15.95 10.14
CA GLU A 241 12.33 -17.39 9.90
C GLU A 241 12.29 -17.73 8.41
N HIS A 242 11.62 -16.91 7.60
CA HIS A 242 11.56 -17.06 6.14
C HIS A 242 12.65 -16.24 5.45
N ARG A 243 12.79 -14.97 5.84
CA ARG A 243 13.67 -13.99 5.21
C ARG A 243 14.46 -13.20 6.25
N PRO A 244 15.80 -13.33 6.29
CA PRO A 244 16.61 -12.52 7.18
C PRO A 244 16.39 -11.02 6.96
N ILE A 245 16.18 -10.28 8.06
CA ILE A 245 16.20 -8.82 8.05
C ILE A 245 17.64 -8.39 8.32
N ALA A 246 18.24 -7.62 7.40
CA ALA A 246 19.66 -7.32 7.49
C ALA A 246 19.97 -6.43 8.71
N PRO A 247 21.13 -6.61 9.39
CA PRO A 247 21.55 -5.74 10.48
C PRO A 247 21.50 -4.25 10.10
N GLY A 248 21.11 -3.38 11.03
CA GLY A 248 20.96 -1.94 10.78
C GLY A 248 19.56 -1.54 10.28
N PHE A 249 18.65 -2.49 10.03
CA PHE A 249 17.28 -2.17 9.62
C PHE A 249 16.55 -1.38 10.70
N PHE A 250 16.45 -1.91 11.93
CA PHE A 250 15.67 -1.29 13.00
C PHE A 250 16.32 -0.01 13.55
N GLU A 251 17.64 0.11 13.41
CA GLU A 251 18.45 1.22 13.91
C GLU A 251 18.45 2.44 12.98
N GLU A 252 18.52 2.20 11.67
CA GLU A 252 18.72 3.27 10.67
C GLU A 252 17.78 3.14 9.47
N ARG A 253 17.80 2.00 8.75
CA ARG A 253 17.12 1.93 7.44
C ARG A 253 15.60 2.00 7.53
N ARG A 254 14.99 1.55 8.63
CA ARG A 254 13.55 1.70 8.88
C ARG A 254 13.12 3.16 8.83
N ASP A 255 13.84 4.04 9.52
CA ASP A 255 13.50 5.48 9.55
C ASP A 255 13.75 6.13 8.18
N LEU A 256 14.83 5.73 7.48
CA LEU A 256 15.13 6.17 6.13
C LEU A 256 14.03 5.76 5.13
N TYR A 257 13.62 4.50 5.15
CA TYR A 257 12.55 3.98 4.30
C TYR A 257 11.20 4.64 4.62
N ASN A 258 10.94 4.93 5.89
CA ASN A 258 9.74 5.64 6.32
C ASN A 258 9.64 7.09 5.82
N LEU A 259 10.70 7.69 5.28
CA LEU A 259 10.58 8.98 4.59
C LEU A 259 9.60 8.91 3.42
N TYR A 260 9.53 7.79 2.70
CA TYR A 260 8.61 7.65 1.57
C TYR A 260 7.12 7.73 2.00
N PRO A 261 6.60 6.84 2.86
CA PRO A 261 5.22 6.93 3.31
C PRO A 261 4.92 8.22 4.07
N LEU A 262 5.89 8.80 4.79
CA LEU A 262 5.72 10.12 5.40
C LEU A 262 5.58 11.25 4.37
N LEU A 263 6.29 11.18 3.23
CA LEU A 263 6.12 12.11 2.12
C LEU A 263 4.76 11.92 1.44
N VAL A 264 4.28 10.69 1.29
CA VAL A 264 2.92 10.37 0.84
C VAL A 264 1.89 11.02 1.77
N HIS A 265 1.97 10.76 3.07
CA HIS A 265 1.07 11.35 4.07
C HIS A 265 1.19 12.88 4.14
N THR A 266 2.38 13.43 3.93
CA THR A 266 2.57 14.89 3.83
C THR A 266 1.80 15.47 2.65
N ARG A 267 1.79 14.80 1.49
CA ARG A 267 1.00 15.23 0.33
C ARG A 267 -0.50 15.09 0.56
N LEU A 268 -0.94 14.07 1.30
CA LEU A 268 -2.37 13.86 1.57
C LEU A 268 -2.91 14.77 2.67
N PHE A 269 -2.16 14.93 3.75
CA PHE A 269 -2.66 15.48 5.01
C PHE A 269 -1.82 16.64 5.58
N GLY A 270 -0.59 16.85 5.08
CA GLY A 270 0.31 17.91 5.53
C GLY A 270 0.66 17.83 7.02
N GLY A 271 0.85 19.00 7.64
CA GLY A 271 0.94 19.14 9.10
C GLY A 271 2.08 18.33 9.76
N HIS A 272 1.74 17.51 10.74
CA HIS A 272 2.69 16.76 11.55
C HIS A 272 3.52 15.72 10.76
N TYR A 273 3.02 15.27 9.60
CA TYR A 273 3.79 14.40 8.71
C TYR A 273 5.00 15.13 8.12
N ALA A 274 4.82 16.40 7.70
CA ALA A 274 5.92 17.22 7.20
C ALA A 274 7.01 17.46 8.26
N GLN A 275 6.59 17.62 9.53
CA GLN A 275 7.52 17.75 10.66
C GLN A 275 8.30 16.45 10.92
N SER A 276 7.65 15.31 10.74
CA SER A 276 8.32 14.00 10.85
C SER A 276 9.34 13.79 9.74
N VAL A 277 8.99 14.16 8.49
CA VAL A 277 9.94 14.20 7.37
C VAL A 277 11.13 15.10 7.69
N GLU A 278 10.89 16.32 8.20
CA GLU A 278 11.98 17.25 8.56
C GLU A 278 12.93 16.67 9.61
N ARG A 279 12.40 16.09 10.68
CA ARG A 279 13.18 15.49 11.77
C ARG A 279 14.05 14.34 11.28
N ILE A 280 13.48 13.43 10.48
CA ILE A 280 14.21 12.27 9.95
C ILE A 280 15.23 12.72 8.90
N ALA A 281 14.84 13.60 7.98
CA ALA A 281 15.75 14.12 6.95
C ALA A 281 16.95 14.84 7.58
N ALA A 282 16.76 15.60 8.67
CA ALA A 282 17.86 16.27 9.38
C ALA A 282 18.89 15.29 10.00
N ARG A 283 18.49 14.06 10.34
CA ARG A 283 19.40 13.01 10.84
C ARG A 283 20.28 12.43 9.72
N PHE A 284 19.76 12.34 8.50
CA PHE A 284 20.42 11.65 7.39
C PHE A 284 21.04 12.59 6.34
N ALA A 285 20.64 13.87 6.30
CA ALA A 285 21.13 14.88 5.35
C ALA A 285 22.59 15.27 5.58
#